data_AF-A0A1C5RP11-F1
#
_entry.id   AF-A0A1C5RP11-F1
#
_cell.length_a   1.000
_cell.length_b   1.000
_cell.length_c   1.000
_cell.angle_alpha   90.00
_cell.angle_beta   90.00
_cell.angle_gamma   90.00
#
_symmetry.space_group_name_H-M   'P 1'
#
loop_
_entity.id
_entity.type
_entity.pdbx_description
1 polymer ?
#
loop_
_entity_poly.entity_id
_entity_poly.type
_entity_poly.pdbx_seq_one_letter_code
_entity_poly.pdbx_strand_id
1 'polypeptide(L)' 'MNRVAYLVGHHHSPEQINGIDYQILIEADYIVNASENGYSQQAIRSFMEHTMKTAAGI' A
#
# COMPACT_ATOMS: atom_id res chain seq x y z
N MET A 1 14.60 14.67 -6.04
CA MET A 1 15.05 13.76 -4.95
C MET A 1 14.12 13.78 -3.74
N ASN A 2 13.60 14.93 -3.31
CA ASN A 2 12.73 15.05 -2.12
C ASN A 2 11.51 14.12 -2.13
N ARG A 3 10.88 13.90 -3.30
CA ARG A 3 9.70 13.03 -3.39
C ARG A 3 10.00 11.58 -3.04
N VAL A 4 11.11 11.02 -3.53
CA VAL A 4 11.50 9.64 -3.25
C VAL A 4 11.82 9.47 -1.77
N ALA A 5 12.62 10.38 -1.19
CA ALA A 5 12.93 10.34 0.25
C ALA A 5 11.67 10.46 1.12
N TYR A 6 10.73 11.31 0.70
CA TYR A 6 9.43 11.43 1.36
C TYR A 6 8.64 10.12 1.31
N LEU A 7 8.49 9.50 0.13
CA LEU A 7 7.80 8.22 -0.02
C LEU A 7 8.43 7.13 0.85
N VAL A 8 9.75 6.98 0.81
CA VAL A 8 10.48 6.00 1.64
C VAL A 8 10.22 6.24 3.14
N GLY A 9 10.23 7.49 3.60
CA GLY A 9 10.02 7.81 5.01
C GLY A 9 8.57 7.69 5.52
N HIS A 10 7.57 7.69 4.63
CA HIS A 10 6.16 7.83 5.03
C HIS A 10 5.24 6.69 4.57
N HIS A 11 5.74 5.72 3.78
CA HIS A 11 4.87 4.70 3.15
C HIS A 11 4.11 3.76 4.11
N HIS A 12 4.35 3.80 5.42
CA HIS A 12 3.57 3.03 6.40
C HIS A 12 2.33 3.76 6.94
N SER A 13 1.91 4.87 6.32
CA SER A 13 0.70 5.61 6.71
C SER A 13 -0.29 5.70 5.53
N PRO A 14 -1.13 4.67 5.30
CA PRO A 14 -2.13 4.66 4.23
C PRO A 14 -3.10 5.85 4.26
N GLU A 15 -3.35 6.41 5.44
CA GLU A 15 -4.21 7.58 5.63
C GLU A 15 -3.58 8.87 5.08
N GLN A 16 -2.26 8.85 4.85
CA GLN A 16 -1.48 9.98 4.34
C GLN A 16 -1.16 9.85 2.85
N ILE A 17 -1.72 8.86 2.15
CA ILE A 17 -1.52 8.70 0.71
C ILE A 17 -1.85 10.02 0.01
N ASN A 18 -0.83 10.56 -0.64
CA ASN A 18 -0.91 11.78 -1.39
C ASN A 18 -0.22 11.55 -2.73
N GLY A 19 -0.99 11.30 -3.79
CA GLY A 19 -0.48 11.04 -5.14
C GLY A 19 -0.46 9.55 -5.53
N ILE A 20 -0.41 9.30 -6.83
CA ILE A 20 -0.53 7.95 -7.40
C ILE A 20 0.72 7.09 -7.16
N ASP A 21 1.91 7.69 -7.14
CA ASP A 21 3.18 7.06 -6.79
C ASP A 21 3.19 6.55 -5.34
N TYR A 22 2.58 7.30 -4.42
CA TYR A 22 2.40 6.89 -3.03
C TYR A 22 1.40 5.72 -2.94
N GLN A 23 0.24 5.83 -3.60
CA GLN A 23 -0.74 4.75 -3.66
C GLN A 23 -0.09 3.45 -4.17
N ILE A 24 0.61 3.51 -5.31
CA ILE A 24 1.28 2.35 -5.91
C ILE A 24 2.29 1.73 -4.94
N LEU A 25 3.09 2.56 -4.24
CA LEU A 25 4.09 2.05 -3.29
C LEU A 25 3.43 1.30 -2.13
N ILE A 26 2.37 1.85 -1.52
CA ILE A 26 1.65 1.19 -0.42
C ILE A 26 0.99 -0.10 -0.88
N GLU A 27 0.33 -0.09 -2.05
CA GLU A 27 -0.32 -1.29 -2.57
C GLU A 27 0.69 -2.41 -2.85
N ALA A 28 1.82 -2.08 -3.47
CA ALA A 28 2.87 -3.04 -3.76
C ALA A 28 3.51 -3.62 -2.49
N ASP A 29 3.84 -2.76 -1.51
CA ASP A 29 4.38 -3.20 -0.22
C ASP A 29 3.40 -4.13 0.51
N TYR A 30 2.11 -3.79 0.53
CA TYR A 30 1.10 -4.63 1.15
C TYR A 30 0.95 -6.00 0.48
N ILE A 31 0.96 -6.07 -0.85
CA ILE A 31 0.84 -7.34 -1.59
C ILE A 31 1.98 -8.30 -1.23
N VAL A 32 3.22 -7.80 -1.23
CA VAL A 32 4.40 -8.62 -0.87
C VAL A 32 4.32 -9.03 0.60
N ASN A 33 4.04 -8.09 1.50
CA ASN A 33 3.94 -8.38 2.93
C ASN A 33 2.85 -9.40 3.25
N ALA A 34 1.68 -9.30 2.62
CA ALA A 34 0.59 -10.23 2.82
C ALA A 34 0.94 -11.65 2.33
N SER A 35 1.64 -11.74 1.19
CA SER A 35 2.09 -13.00 0.61
C SER A 35 3.20 -13.67 1.43
N GLU A 36 4.17 -12.90 1.91
CA GLU A 36 5.33 -13.44 2.64
C GLU A 36 5.03 -13.76 4.10
N ASN A 37 4.16 -12.97 4.75
CA ASN A 37 3.88 -13.10 6.17
C ASN A 37 2.55 -13.80 6.49
N GLY A 38 1.87 -14.35 5.47
CA GLY A 38 0.67 -15.17 5.65
C GLY A 38 -0.48 -14.40 6.32
N TYR A 39 -0.75 -13.18 5.87
CA TYR A 39 -1.82 -12.36 6.45
C TYR A 39 -3.18 -13.07 6.38
N SER A 40 -4.05 -12.78 7.36
CA SER A 40 -5.36 -13.41 7.40
C SER A 40 -6.22 -12.96 6.21
N GLN A 41 -7.07 -13.86 5.75
CA GLN A 41 -8.04 -13.57 4.69
C GLN A 41 -8.93 -12.35 5.01
N GLN A 42 -9.23 -12.10 6.29
CA GLN A 42 -9.97 -10.93 6.72
C GLN A 42 -9.15 -9.65 6.60
N ALA A 43 -7.87 -9.68 6.97
CA ALA A 43 -6.97 -8.53 6.83
C ALA A 43 -6.79 -8.14 5.35
N ILE A 44 -6.56 -9.14 4.49
CA ILE A 44 -6.43 -8.93 3.04
C ILE A 44 -7.70 -8.29 2.47
N ARG A 45 -8.88 -8.86 2.76
CA ARG A 45 -10.16 -8.30 2.30
C ARG A 45 -10.38 -6.86 2.76
N SER A 46 -10.15 -6.60 4.05
CA SER A 46 -10.28 -5.25 4.60
C SER A 46 -9.39 -4.24 3.86
N PHE A 47 -8.13 -4.60 3.60
CA PHE A 47 -7.23 -3.73 2.87
C PHE A 47 -7.64 -3.51 1.41
N MET A 48 -8.09 -4.56 0.72
CA MET A 48 -8.61 -4.42 -0.65
C MET A 48 -9.85 -3.52 -0.71
N GLU A 49 -10.76 -3.63 0.25
CA GLU A 49 -12.00 -2.84 0.28
C GLU A 49 -11.76 -1.35 0.60
N HIS A 50 -10.80 -1.05 1.48
CA HIS A 50 -10.65 0.29 2.05
C HIS A 50 -9.43 1.07 1.53
N THR A 51 -8.42 0.39 0.98
CA THR A 51 -7.13 1.00 0.64
C THR A 51 -6.76 0.86 -0.83
N MET A 52 -7.05 -0.28 -1.48
CA MET A 52 -6.70 -0.49 -2.90
C MET A 52 -7.52 0.43 -3.82
N LYS A 53 -6.84 1.12 -4.73
CA LYS A 53 -7.44 2.07 -5.69
C LYS A 53 -6.90 1.93 -7.10
N THR A 54 -5.69 1.38 -7.29
CA THR A 54 -5.15 1.22 -8.64
C THR A 54 -5.66 -0.05 -9.30
N ALA A 55 -5.71 -0.05 -10.64
CA ALA A 55 -6.07 -1.23 -11.42
C ALA A 55 -5.09 -2.41 -11.27
N ALA A 56 -3.90 -2.20 -10.69
CA ALA A 56 -2.96 -3.27 -10.41
C ALA A 56 -3.25 -3.95 -9.05
N GLY A 57 -3.95 -3.26 -8.15
CA GLY A 57 -4.34 -3.77 -6.82
C GLY A 57 -5.80 -4.25 -6.75
N ILE A 58 -6.57 -4.14 -7.83
CA ILE A 58 -7.98 -4.58 -7.98
C ILE A 58 -8.02 -5.77 -8.94
#